data_AF-A0A0T2IJB8-F1
#
_entry.id   AF-A0A0T2IJB8-F1
#
_cell.length_a   1.000
_cell.length_b   1.000
_cell.length_c   1.000
_cell.angle_alpha   90.00
_cell.angle_beta   90.00
_cell.angle_gamma   90.00
#
_symmetry.space_group_name_H-M   'P 1'
#
loop_
_entity.id
_entity.type
_entity.pdbx_description
1 polymer ?
#
loop_
_entity_poly.entity_id
_entity_poly.type
_entity_poly.pdbx_seq_one_letter_code
_entity_poly.pdbx_strand_id
1 'polypeptide(L)'
;MPKAGKQGAPAKRQPDIIRPYGDTTGDGMVQVSFTLPVPHDKRAEGAALQLAAKMGLEPALLVHAKPMGPDFTFFVVYGSAKHLVDLREVTVVEREFPLLSPTEVNKAIKSRLRRKLVVVGACIGTDAHTVGIDAILNIKGFAGEKGLEYYREVKVVNLGAQVLVPELVERARAEKADAVMVSQVVTQRDAHIHNTTTMSAAFREAYPAGQVPLLVVGGPRFEEGSAPRLGVDRIFGRGTTPGEVASYLVHALAAPTTKEKA
;
A
#
# COMPACT_ATOMS: atom_id res chain seq x y z
N MET A 1 37.98 21.09 23.68
CA MET A 1 36.70 21.22 24.43
C MET A 1 35.56 20.72 23.55
N PRO A 2 34.85 19.65 23.92
CA PRO A 2 33.78 19.10 23.10
C PRO A 2 32.52 19.97 23.22
N LYS A 3 31.87 20.22 22.08
CA LYS A 3 30.57 20.93 22.02
C LYS A 3 29.50 20.02 22.61
N ALA A 4 28.88 20.46 23.70
CA ALA A 4 27.73 19.81 24.31
C ALA A 4 26.58 19.72 23.29
N GLY A 5 26.14 18.49 22.99
CA GLY A 5 24.94 18.24 22.21
C GLY A 5 23.72 18.76 22.97
N LYS A 6 22.88 19.54 22.29
CA LYS A 6 21.56 19.93 22.79
C LYS A 6 20.74 18.65 22.98
N GLN A 7 20.57 18.22 24.22
CA GLN A 7 19.56 17.23 24.58
C GLN A 7 18.19 17.83 24.22
N GLY A 8 17.50 17.19 23.27
CA GLY A 8 16.11 17.54 22.95
C GLY A 8 15.26 17.37 24.20
N ALA A 9 14.36 18.32 24.44
CA ALA A 9 13.41 18.24 25.55
C ALA A 9 12.65 16.91 25.50
N PRO A 10 12.34 16.29 26.66
CA PRO A 10 11.58 15.05 26.69
C PRO A 10 10.24 15.26 25.99
N ALA A 11 9.93 14.42 25.00
CA ALA A 11 8.65 14.44 24.33
C ALA A 11 7.54 14.30 25.37
N LYS A 12 6.61 15.26 25.42
CA LYS A 12 5.42 15.17 26.29
C LYS A 12 4.71 13.86 25.99
N ARG A 13 4.45 13.06 27.02
CA ARG A 13 3.69 11.80 26.90
C ARG A 13 2.35 12.11 26.23
N GLN A 14 2.14 11.55 25.04
CA GLN A 14 0.90 11.74 24.31
C GLN A 14 -0.24 11.06 25.08
N PRO A 15 -1.42 11.69 25.20
CA PRO A 15 -2.57 11.02 25.78
C PRO A 15 -3.03 9.90 24.86
N ASP A 16 -3.34 8.74 25.43
CA ASP A 16 -3.81 7.57 24.67
C ASP A 16 -5.20 7.80 24.06
N ILE A 17 -6.01 8.66 24.68
CA ILE A 17 -7.32 9.07 24.17
C ILE A 17 -7.20 10.49 23.60
N ILE A 18 -7.50 10.65 22.31
CA ILE A 18 -7.40 11.91 21.59
C ILE A 18 -8.75 12.36 21.03
N ARG A 19 -8.88 13.67 20.80
CA ARG A 19 -9.99 14.32 20.10
C ARG A 19 -9.45 15.44 19.22
N PRO A 20 -10.15 15.82 18.14
CA PRO A 20 -9.76 16.96 17.31
C PRO A 20 -9.70 18.27 18.10
N TYR A 21 -8.96 19.24 17.58
CA TYR A 21 -8.94 20.61 18.12
C TYR A 21 -9.15 21.62 16.99
N GLY A 22 -9.85 22.73 17.29
CA GLY A 22 -10.00 23.86 16.38
C GLY A 22 -9.25 25.10 16.86
N ASP A 23 -9.46 25.51 18.10
CA ASP A 23 -8.92 26.73 18.72
C ASP A 23 -8.13 26.41 20.00
N THR A 24 -8.74 25.64 20.91
CA THR A 24 -8.10 25.25 22.18
C THR A 24 -7.96 23.74 22.30
N THR A 25 -6.89 23.29 22.98
CA THR A 25 -6.63 21.86 23.17
C THR A 25 -7.82 21.18 23.85
N GLY A 26 -8.42 20.22 23.16
CA GLY A 26 -9.55 19.45 23.69
C GLY A 26 -10.92 20.11 23.50
N ASP A 27 -11.06 21.13 22.63
CA ASP A 27 -12.38 21.69 22.28
C ASP A 27 -13.20 20.78 21.34
N GLY A 28 -12.58 19.78 20.71
CA GLY A 28 -13.27 18.83 19.82
C GLY A 28 -13.73 19.45 18.51
N MET A 29 -13.38 20.71 18.24
CA MET A 29 -13.95 21.45 17.12
C MET A 29 -13.41 20.90 15.80
N VAL A 30 -14.34 20.63 14.89
CA VAL A 30 -14.05 20.24 13.50
C VAL A 30 -14.91 21.03 12.54
N GLN A 31 -14.40 21.19 11.32
CA GLN A 31 -15.17 21.66 10.18
C GLN A 31 -15.41 20.48 9.25
N VAL A 32 -16.67 20.24 8.89
CA VAL A 32 -17.05 19.27 7.87
C VAL A 32 -17.82 19.99 6.77
N SER A 33 -17.57 19.60 5.53
CA SER A 33 -18.36 20.05 4.38
C SER A 33 -18.95 18.86 3.65
N PHE A 34 -20.17 19.02 3.14
CA PHE A 34 -20.91 17.98 2.42
C PHE A 34 -22.01 18.60 1.57
N THR A 35 -22.54 17.82 0.62
CA THR A 35 -23.66 18.23 -0.23
C THR A 35 -24.85 17.30 0.02
N LEU A 36 -26.05 17.86 0.13
CA LEU A 36 -27.29 17.08 0.17
C LEU A 36 -28.07 17.25 -1.13
N PRO A 37 -28.74 16.19 -1.61
CA PRO A 37 -29.62 16.22 -2.78
C PRO A 37 -30.98 16.86 -2.44
N VAL A 38 -30.95 18.11 -1.99
CA VAL A 38 -32.12 18.93 -1.72
C VAL A 38 -31.91 20.35 -2.25
N PRO A 39 -32.97 21.01 -2.74
CA PRO A 39 -32.94 22.43 -3.10
C PRO A 39 -32.54 23.30 -1.91
N HIS A 40 -31.99 24.48 -2.20
CA HIS A 40 -31.52 25.38 -1.15
C HIS A 40 -32.69 26.11 -0.47
N ASP A 41 -33.19 25.51 0.60
CA ASP A 41 -34.26 26.03 1.44
C ASP A 41 -33.97 25.82 2.95
N LYS A 42 -34.89 26.25 3.80
CA LYS A 42 -34.76 26.06 5.26
C LYS A 42 -34.79 24.60 5.71
N ARG A 43 -35.44 23.71 4.95
CA ARG A 43 -35.43 22.27 5.23
C ARG A 43 -34.03 21.71 4.99
N ALA A 44 -33.32 22.20 3.98
CA ALA A 44 -31.96 21.82 3.64
C ALA A 44 -30.96 22.22 4.75
N GLU A 45 -31.07 23.43 5.28
CA GLU A 45 -30.28 23.88 6.45
C GLU A 45 -30.53 22.98 7.67
N GLY A 46 -31.79 22.68 7.99
CA GLY A 46 -32.16 21.80 9.09
C GLY A 46 -31.68 20.36 8.90
N ALA A 47 -31.76 19.83 7.68
CA ALA A 47 -31.26 18.50 7.34
C ALA A 47 -29.74 18.40 7.50
N ALA A 48 -28.99 19.45 7.14
CA ALA A 48 -27.55 19.51 7.32
C ALA A 48 -27.15 19.46 8.81
N LEU A 49 -27.84 20.24 9.66
CA LEU A 49 -27.61 20.21 11.11
C LEU A 49 -27.99 18.86 11.72
N GLN A 50 -29.11 18.26 11.30
CA GLN A 50 -29.53 16.94 11.77
C GLN A 50 -28.53 15.85 11.38
N LEU A 51 -27.98 15.91 10.16
CA LEU A 51 -26.94 14.98 9.73
C LEU A 51 -25.66 15.16 10.53
N ALA A 52 -25.21 16.40 10.75
CA ALA A 52 -24.04 16.70 11.56
C ALA A 52 -24.17 16.16 13.00
N ALA A 53 -25.34 16.31 13.63
CA ALA A 53 -25.61 15.74 14.94
C ALA A 53 -25.52 14.20 14.93
N LYS A 54 -26.07 13.54 13.89
CA LYS A 54 -25.97 12.08 13.72
C LYS A 54 -24.53 11.60 13.48
N MET A 55 -23.67 12.45 12.94
CA MET A 55 -22.22 12.21 12.82
C MET A 55 -21.46 12.44 14.13
N GLY A 56 -22.16 12.83 15.21
CA GLY A 56 -21.57 13.09 16.52
C GLY A 56 -21.00 14.50 16.69
N LEU A 57 -21.39 15.46 15.84
CA LEU A 57 -21.00 16.87 15.96
C LEU A 57 -22.05 17.64 16.75
N GLU A 58 -21.76 18.01 18.00
CA GLU A 58 -22.72 18.69 18.86
C GLU A 58 -22.05 19.61 19.91
N PRO A 59 -22.43 20.90 20.00
CA PRO A 59 -23.39 21.57 19.12
C PRO A 59 -22.83 21.71 17.69
N ALA A 60 -23.70 21.53 16.69
CA ALA A 60 -23.40 21.79 15.28
C ALA A 60 -23.88 23.20 14.89
N LEU A 61 -23.06 23.90 14.12
CA LEU A 61 -23.29 25.24 13.62
C LEU A 61 -23.10 25.27 12.11
N LEU A 62 -24.18 25.56 11.39
CA LEU A 62 -24.13 25.75 9.95
C LEU A 62 -23.57 27.15 9.65
N VAL A 63 -22.42 27.22 8.97
CA VAL A 63 -21.75 28.49 8.66
C VAL A 63 -21.86 28.88 7.19
N HIS A 64 -22.13 27.91 6.30
CA HIS A 64 -22.28 28.17 4.88
C HIS A 64 -23.26 27.20 4.25
N ALA A 65 -24.14 27.71 3.39
CA ALA A 65 -25.02 26.94 2.52
C ALA A 65 -25.01 27.58 1.12
N LYS A 66 -24.82 26.78 0.08
CA LYS A 66 -24.74 27.26 -1.30
C LYS A 66 -25.44 26.29 -2.26
N PRO A 67 -26.36 26.76 -3.12
CA PRO A 67 -27.01 25.91 -4.11
C PRO A 67 -26.01 25.44 -5.17
N MET A 68 -26.06 24.16 -5.51
CA MET A 68 -25.28 23.49 -6.56
C MET A 68 -26.21 23.04 -7.69
N GLY A 69 -26.87 24.01 -8.33
CA GLY A 69 -27.99 23.75 -9.22
C GLY A 69 -29.33 23.68 -8.46
N PRO A 70 -30.42 23.23 -9.12
CA PRO A 70 -31.76 23.25 -8.53
C PRO A 70 -31.97 22.19 -7.45
N ASP A 71 -31.28 21.05 -7.55
CA ASP A 71 -31.59 19.85 -6.75
C ASP A 71 -30.58 19.56 -5.63
N PHE A 72 -29.51 20.36 -5.51
CA PHE A 72 -28.43 20.11 -4.57
C PHE A 72 -28.01 21.37 -3.82
N THR A 73 -27.59 21.19 -2.57
CA THR A 73 -27.04 22.27 -1.73
C THR A 73 -25.79 21.78 -1.02
N PHE A 74 -24.72 22.56 -1.15
CA PHE A 74 -23.45 22.37 -0.45
C PHE A 74 -23.48 23.10 0.90
N PHE A 75 -22.95 22.47 1.94
CA PHE A 75 -22.92 22.98 3.29
C PHE A 75 -21.53 22.94 3.89
N VAL A 76 -21.24 23.88 4.79
CA VAL A 76 -20.10 23.84 5.71
C VAL A 76 -20.64 23.97 7.13
N VAL A 77 -20.30 23.01 7.97
CA VAL A 77 -20.74 22.91 9.36
C VAL A 77 -19.53 22.84 10.27
N TYR A 78 -19.55 23.63 11.34
CA TYR A 78 -18.64 23.49 12.46
C TYR A 78 -19.34 22.74 13.59
N GLY A 79 -18.62 21.91 14.34
CA GLY A 79 -19.19 21.32 15.54
C GLY A 79 -18.16 20.60 16.40
N SER A 80 -18.52 20.36 17.65
CA SER A 80 -17.67 19.62 18.58
C SER A 80 -17.90 18.12 18.42
N ALA A 81 -16.86 17.36 18.06
CA ALA A 81 -16.91 15.91 17.93
C ALA A 81 -17.02 15.26 19.32
N LYS A 82 -18.09 14.50 19.53
CA LYS A 82 -18.32 13.71 20.74
C LYS A 82 -17.48 12.43 20.80
N HIS A 83 -17.12 11.88 19.64
CA HIS A 83 -16.36 10.65 19.55
C HIS A 83 -14.89 10.89 19.87
N LEU A 84 -14.32 10.02 20.70
CA LEU A 84 -12.90 10.00 21.05
C LEU A 84 -12.21 8.87 20.31
N VAL A 85 -10.92 9.02 20.05
CA VAL A 85 -10.09 7.97 19.45
C VAL A 85 -9.13 7.44 20.51
N ASP A 86 -9.17 6.15 20.75
CA ASP A 86 -8.19 5.45 21.58
C ASP A 86 -7.05 4.93 20.70
N LEU A 87 -5.87 5.52 20.85
CA LEU A 87 -4.67 5.15 20.11
C LEU A 87 -4.24 3.71 20.39
N ARG A 88 -4.66 3.11 21.52
CA ARG A 88 -4.35 1.72 21.87
C ARG A 88 -5.12 0.71 21.01
N GLU A 89 -6.26 1.11 20.48
CA GLU A 89 -7.07 0.30 19.56
C GLU A 89 -6.62 0.46 18.10
N VAL A 90 -5.77 1.45 17.82
CA VAL A 90 -5.25 1.69 16.48
C VAL A 90 -4.24 0.61 16.14
N THR A 91 -4.62 -0.29 15.23
CA THR A 91 -3.69 -1.27 14.65
C THR A 91 -2.88 -0.59 13.55
N VAL A 92 -1.58 -0.39 13.80
CA VAL A 92 -0.65 0.11 12.78
C VAL A 92 0.15 -1.07 12.25
N VAL A 93 0.07 -1.32 10.95
CA VAL A 93 1.00 -2.23 10.28
C VAL A 93 2.29 -1.46 10.03
N GLU A 94 3.23 -1.56 10.97
CA GLU A 94 4.55 -0.99 10.79
C GLU A 94 5.26 -1.67 9.62
N ARG A 95 5.92 -0.88 8.78
CA ARG A 95 6.70 -1.42 7.66
C ARG A 95 7.90 -2.18 8.23
N GLU A 96 7.93 -3.50 7.98
CA GLU A 96 8.97 -4.42 8.49
C GLU A 96 10.39 -4.13 7.95
N PHE A 97 10.51 -3.26 6.95
CA PHE A 97 11.77 -2.93 6.29
C PHE A 97 11.93 -1.42 6.08
N PRO A 98 13.18 -0.91 6.16
CA PRO A 98 13.47 0.49 5.89
C PRO A 98 13.29 0.79 4.39
N LEU A 99 12.86 2.01 4.06
CA LEU A 99 12.90 2.50 2.70
C LEU A 99 14.33 2.91 2.34
N LEU A 100 14.84 2.32 1.27
CA LEU A 100 16.16 2.57 0.74
C LEU A 100 16.08 3.45 -0.49
N SER A 101 17.01 4.39 -0.62
CA SER A 101 17.23 5.12 -1.86
C SER A 101 17.74 4.19 -2.97
N PRO A 102 17.63 4.56 -4.26
CA PRO A 102 18.17 3.75 -5.35
C PRO A 102 19.67 3.43 -5.21
N THR A 103 20.46 4.36 -4.66
CA THR A 103 21.88 4.13 -4.41
C THR A 103 22.11 3.09 -3.32
N GLU A 104 21.31 3.12 -2.25
CA GLU A 104 21.38 2.14 -1.15
C GLU A 104 20.92 0.75 -1.60
N VAL A 105 19.86 0.67 -2.41
CA VAL A 105 19.41 -0.59 -3.03
C VAL A 105 20.53 -1.20 -3.87
N ASN A 106 21.13 -0.43 -4.79
CA ASN A 106 22.22 -0.93 -5.62
C ASN A 106 23.43 -1.39 -4.77
N LYS A 107 23.81 -0.60 -3.75
CA LYS A 107 24.91 -0.97 -2.85
C LYS A 107 24.62 -2.27 -2.10
N ALA A 108 23.38 -2.45 -1.63
CA ALA A 108 22.96 -3.64 -0.91
C ALA A 108 22.92 -4.89 -1.80
N ILE A 109 22.40 -4.78 -3.03
CA ILE A 109 22.41 -5.89 -3.99
C ILE A 109 23.85 -6.30 -4.32
N LYS A 110 24.71 -5.33 -4.63
CA LYS A 110 26.10 -5.60 -4.99
C LYS A 110 26.90 -6.26 -3.87
N SER A 111 26.72 -5.81 -2.63
CA SER A 111 27.45 -6.37 -1.49
C SER A 111 26.97 -7.78 -1.12
N ARG A 112 25.66 -8.05 -1.26
CA ARG A 112 25.03 -9.29 -0.81
C ARG A 112 25.01 -10.37 -1.88
N LEU A 113 24.47 -10.07 -3.06
CA LEU A 113 24.32 -11.04 -4.14
C LEU A 113 25.61 -11.21 -4.96
N ARG A 114 26.46 -10.17 -5.02
CA ARG A 114 27.66 -10.11 -5.88
C ARG A 114 27.37 -10.32 -7.38
N ARG A 115 26.10 -10.24 -7.76
CA ARG A 115 25.55 -10.26 -9.11
C ARG A 115 24.29 -9.40 -9.13
N LYS A 116 23.76 -9.13 -10.32
CA LYS A 116 22.47 -8.45 -10.44
C LYS A 116 21.35 -9.30 -9.86
N LEU A 117 20.43 -8.63 -9.18
CA LEU A 117 19.13 -9.15 -8.79
C LEU A 117 18.29 -9.38 -10.05
N VAL A 118 17.74 -10.57 -10.27
CA VAL A 118 16.88 -10.86 -11.42
C VAL A 118 15.42 -10.89 -10.98
N VAL A 119 14.62 -9.98 -11.55
CA VAL A 119 13.19 -9.87 -11.31
C VAL A 119 12.44 -10.23 -12.59
N VAL A 120 11.57 -11.22 -12.54
CA VAL A 120 10.68 -11.59 -13.65
C VAL A 120 9.27 -11.11 -13.31
N GLY A 121 8.64 -10.36 -14.20
CA GLY A 121 7.33 -9.75 -14.00
C GLY A 121 6.30 -10.17 -15.03
N ALA A 122 5.05 -10.39 -14.62
CA ALA A 122 3.94 -10.65 -15.54
C ALA A 122 2.57 -10.31 -14.96
N CYS A 123 1.58 -10.04 -15.82
CA CYS A 123 0.18 -10.30 -15.50
C CYS A 123 -0.18 -11.70 -15.99
N ILE A 124 -0.73 -12.55 -15.12
CA ILE A 124 -0.99 -13.95 -15.43
C ILE A 124 -2.46 -14.24 -15.73
N GLY A 125 -2.70 -15.32 -16.45
CA GLY A 125 -4.05 -15.80 -16.79
C GLY A 125 -4.68 -14.96 -17.90
N THR A 126 -5.92 -14.53 -17.72
CA THR A 126 -6.64 -13.71 -18.72
C THR A 126 -6.45 -12.21 -18.51
N ASP A 127 -5.64 -11.80 -17.53
CA ASP A 127 -5.49 -10.41 -17.13
C ASP A 127 -4.56 -9.63 -18.07
N ALA A 128 -5.12 -8.59 -18.71
CA ALA A 128 -4.42 -7.71 -19.64
C ALA A 128 -3.95 -6.37 -19.00
N HIS A 129 -4.17 -6.16 -17.71
CA HIS A 129 -3.95 -4.86 -17.06
C HIS A 129 -2.50 -4.69 -16.59
N THR A 130 -1.61 -4.26 -17.48
CA THR A 130 -0.17 -4.11 -17.18
C THR A 130 0.20 -2.83 -16.45
N VAL A 131 -0.66 -1.79 -16.46
CA VAL A 131 -0.32 -0.46 -15.91
C VAL A 131 0.26 -0.51 -14.50
N GLY A 132 -0.28 -1.37 -13.63
CA GLY A 132 0.19 -1.52 -12.25
C GLY A 132 1.59 -2.14 -12.16
N ILE A 133 1.89 -3.18 -12.95
CA ILE A 133 3.21 -3.82 -12.91
C ILE A 133 4.24 -2.98 -13.67
N ASP A 134 3.86 -2.35 -14.77
CA ASP A 134 4.71 -1.43 -15.55
C ASP A 134 5.12 -0.21 -14.73
N ALA A 135 4.23 0.28 -13.86
CA ALA A 135 4.52 1.33 -12.89
C ALA A 135 5.63 0.96 -11.90
N ILE A 136 5.84 -0.33 -11.64
CA ILE A 136 6.89 -0.84 -10.75
C ILE A 136 8.15 -1.19 -11.53
N LEU A 137 8.00 -1.88 -12.66
CA LEU A 137 9.11 -2.45 -13.41
C LEU A 137 9.78 -1.44 -14.34
N ASN A 138 8.99 -0.70 -15.12
CA ASN A 138 9.53 0.09 -16.23
C ASN A 138 10.19 1.38 -15.75
N ILE A 139 11.19 1.87 -16.48
CA ILE A 139 11.99 3.05 -16.11
C ILE A 139 11.18 4.32 -15.76
N LYS A 140 9.96 4.47 -16.30
CA LYS A 140 9.08 5.61 -16.00
C LYS A 140 8.70 5.66 -14.51
N GLY A 141 8.44 4.49 -13.93
CA GLY A 141 8.00 4.32 -12.55
C GLY A 141 6.65 4.97 -12.24
N PHE A 142 6.45 5.32 -10.96
CA PHE A 142 5.19 5.83 -10.41
C PHE A 142 5.43 6.84 -9.29
N ALA A 143 4.53 7.82 -9.16
CA ALA A 143 4.57 8.84 -8.10
C ALA A 143 5.91 9.60 -7.98
N GLY A 144 6.62 9.82 -9.10
CA GLY A 144 7.92 10.50 -9.12
C GLY A 144 9.12 9.60 -8.82
N GLU A 145 8.88 8.34 -8.45
CA GLU A 145 9.92 7.32 -8.30
C GLU A 145 10.15 6.58 -9.62
N LYS A 146 11.40 6.15 -9.86
CA LYS A 146 11.79 5.38 -11.04
C LYS A 146 11.56 3.88 -10.80
N GLY A 147 11.09 3.16 -11.83
CA GLY A 147 10.88 1.72 -11.76
C GLY A 147 12.16 0.91 -11.63
N LEU A 148 12.04 -0.39 -11.38
CA LEU A 148 13.16 -1.29 -11.11
C LEU A 148 14.20 -1.35 -12.24
N GLU A 149 13.82 -1.13 -13.50
CA GLU A 149 14.75 -1.01 -14.64
C GLU A 149 15.77 0.12 -14.49
N TYR A 150 15.46 1.15 -13.71
CA TYR A 150 16.39 2.24 -13.43
C TYR A 150 17.56 1.80 -12.53
N TYR A 151 17.37 0.76 -11.73
CA TYR A 151 18.35 0.30 -10.76
C TYR A 151 19.44 -0.52 -11.46
N ARG A 152 20.68 -0.04 -11.41
CA ARG A 152 21.82 -0.63 -12.14
C ARG A 152 22.06 -2.11 -11.81
N GLU A 153 21.84 -2.48 -10.56
CA GLU A 153 22.06 -3.83 -10.04
C GLU A 153 20.80 -4.72 -10.11
N VAL A 154 19.73 -4.25 -10.77
CA VAL A 154 18.53 -5.05 -11.03
C VAL A 154 18.43 -5.35 -12.52
N LYS A 155 18.22 -6.61 -12.86
CA LYS A 155 17.81 -7.07 -14.19
C LYS A 155 16.32 -7.35 -14.12
N VAL A 156 15.54 -6.63 -14.93
CA VAL A 156 14.11 -6.83 -15.05
C VAL A 156 13.80 -7.59 -16.34
N VAL A 157 12.93 -8.59 -16.26
CA VAL A 157 12.35 -9.29 -17.40
C VAL A 157 10.83 -9.19 -17.30
N ASN A 158 10.26 -8.22 -18.01
CA ASN A 158 8.82 -8.01 -18.04
C ASN A 158 8.20 -8.81 -19.20
N LEU A 159 7.35 -9.78 -18.88
CA LEU A 159 6.67 -10.65 -19.83
C LEU A 159 5.33 -10.06 -20.32
N GLY A 160 4.94 -8.91 -19.79
CA GLY A 160 3.71 -8.24 -20.18
C GLY A 160 2.49 -8.92 -19.58
N ALA A 161 1.44 -9.08 -20.40
CA ALA A 161 0.12 -9.49 -19.95
C ALA A 161 -0.29 -10.86 -20.46
N GLN A 162 -1.31 -11.43 -19.82
CA GLN A 162 -1.93 -12.71 -20.19
C GLN A 162 -0.94 -13.88 -20.29
N VAL A 163 0.06 -13.90 -19.41
CA VAL A 163 1.09 -14.94 -19.37
C VAL A 163 0.55 -16.18 -18.66
N LEU A 164 0.79 -17.36 -19.23
CA LEU A 164 0.40 -18.61 -18.60
C LEU A 164 1.35 -18.96 -17.44
N VAL A 165 0.82 -19.57 -16.38
CA VAL A 165 1.63 -19.96 -15.21
C VAL A 165 2.82 -20.87 -15.60
N PRO A 166 2.65 -21.92 -16.44
CA PRO A 166 3.79 -22.73 -16.88
C PRO A 166 4.86 -21.93 -17.65
N GLU A 167 4.45 -20.97 -18.47
CA GLU A 167 5.38 -20.11 -19.20
C GLU A 167 6.15 -19.19 -18.25
N LEU A 168 5.47 -18.62 -17.25
CA LEU A 168 6.10 -17.81 -16.21
C LEU A 168 7.14 -18.62 -15.42
N VAL A 169 6.82 -19.86 -15.06
CA VAL A 169 7.74 -20.77 -14.35
C VAL A 169 8.97 -21.08 -15.21
N GLU A 170 8.78 -21.49 -16.47
CA GLU A 170 9.89 -21.82 -17.37
C GLU A 170 10.80 -20.61 -17.60
N ARG A 171 10.21 -19.43 -17.80
CA ARG A 171 10.98 -18.20 -17.94
C ARG A 171 11.74 -17.84 -16.66
N ALA A 172 11.13 -17.98 -15.48
CA ALA A 172 11.79 -17.72 -14.21
C ALA A 172 12.99 -18.65 -13.99
N ARG A 173 12.90 -19.92 -14.41
CA ARG A 173 14.01 -20.89 -14.36
C ARG A 173 15.12 -20.52 -15.34
N ALA A 174 14.77 -20.20 -16.58
CA ALA A 174 15.72 -19.81 -17.62
C ALA A 174 16.51 -18.55 -17.24
N GLU A 175 15.84 -17.55 -16.66
CA GLU A 175 16.45 -16.29 -16.24
C GLU A 175 17.15 -16.39 -14.88
N LYS A 176 16.98 -17.49 -14.14
CA LYS A 176 17.44 -17.68 -12.76
C LYS A 176 16.92 -16.55 -11.85
N ALA A 177 15.61 -16.34 -11.89
CA ALA A 177 14.93 -15.30 -11.15
C ALA A 177 15.23 -15.41 -9.64
N ASP A 178 15.49 -14.28 -9.00
CA ASP A 178 15.54 -14.15 -7.54
C ASP A 178 14.16 -13.78 -6.98
N ALA A 179 13.37 -13.08 -7.79
CA ALA A 179 11.99 -12.72 -7.48
C ALA A 179 11.10 -12.81 -8.73
N VAL A 180 9.86 -13.24 -8.51
CA VAL A 180 8.79 -13.28 -9.49
C VAL A 180 7.68 -12.37 -9.00
N MET A 181 7.34 -11.39 -9.83
CA MET A 181 6.33 -10.38 -9.57
C MET A 181 5.11 -10.61 -10.45
N VAL A 182 3.96 -10.80 -9.84
CA VAL A 182 2.71 -11.01 -10.57
C VAL A 182 1.71 -9.90 -10.25
N SER A 183 1.09 -9.32 -11.28
CA SER A 183 -0.02 -8.38 -11.11
C SER A 183 -1.36 -9.05 -11.43
N GLN A 184 -2.34 -8.90 -10.54
CA GLN A 184 -3.71 -9.37 -10.68
C GLN A 184 -4.70 -8.23 -10.36
N VAL A 185 -5.41 -7.78 -11.38
CA VAL A 185 -6.44 -6.75 -11.33
C VAL A 185 -7.83 -7.35 -11.48
N VAL A 186 -7.97 -8.39 -12.31
CA VAL A 186 -9.25 -9.08 -12.55
C VAL A 186 -9.62 -9.92 -11.33
N THR A 187 -10.76 -9.60 -10.72
CA THR A 187 -11.21 -10.18 -9.45
C THR A 187 -12.55 -10.91 -9.55
N GLN A 188 -13.14 -10.97 -10.74
CA GLN A 188 -14.40 -11.67 -10.97
C GLN A 188 -14.28 -13.14 -10.56
N ARG A 189 -15.25 -13.64 -9.78
CA ARG A 189 -15.28 -15.02 -9.29
C ARG A 189 -13.97 -15.45 -8.60
N ASP A 190 -13.37 -14.51 -7.85
CA ASP A 190 -12.11 -14.72 -7.13
C ASP A 190 -10.93 -15.17 -8.00
N ALA A 191 -10.93 -14.80 -9.29
CA ALA A 191 -9.89 -15.19 -10.25
C ALA A 191 -8.47 -14.86 -9.73
N HIS A 192 -8.25 -13.65 -9.22
CA HIS A 192 -7.00 -13.24 -8.58
C HIS A 192 -6.51 -14.18 -7.46
N ILE A 193 -7.41 -14.72 -6.62
CA ILE A 193 -7.08 -15.66 -5.54
C ILE A 193 -6.71 -17.01 -6.13
N HIS A 194 -7.53 -17.53 -7.04
CA HIS A 194 -7.29 -18.82 -7.69
C HIS A 194 -5.98 -18.80 -8.49
N ASN A 195 -5.77 -17.80 -9.34
CA ASN A 195 -4.57 -17.65 -10.16
C ASN A 195 -3.30 -17.53 -9.29
N THR A 196 -3.37 -16.75 -8.20
CA THR A 196 -2.23 -16.61 -7.28
C THR A 196 -1.90 -17.93 -6.59
N THR A 197 -2.91 -18.64 -6.11
CA THR A 197 -2.73 -19.94 -5.43
C THR A 197 -2.16 -20.99 -6.40
N THR A 198 -2.69 -21.05 -7.63
CA THR A 198 -2.20 -21.93 -8.69
C THR A 198 -0.76 -21.60 -9.08
N MET A 199 -0.43 -20.31 -9.23
CA MET A 199 0.94 -19.86 -9.52
C MET A 199 1.89 -20.26 -8.39
N SER A 200 1.53 -19.99 -7.15
CA SER A 200 2.34 -20.37 -5.98
C SER A 200 2.60 -21.88 -5.91
N ALA A 201 1.56 -22.69 -6.12
CA ALA A 201 1.69 -24.15 -6.17
C ALA A 201 2.63 -24.61 -7.29
N ALA A 202 2.46 -24.08 -8.51
CA ALA A 202 3.30 -24.44 -9.64
C ALA A 202 4.79 -24.10 -9.42
N PHE A 203 5.08 -22.95 -8.81
CA PHE A 203 6.45 -22.59 -8.45
C PHE A 203 7.06 -23.51 -7.40
N ARG A 204 6.27 -23.96 -6.42
CA ARG A 204 6.74 -24.91 -5.39
C ARG A 204 6.92 -26.33 -5.91
N GLU A 205 6.16 -26.72 -6.92
CA GLU A 205 6.33 -28.00 -7.60
C GLU A 205 7.56 -27.99 -8.52
N ALA A 206 7.79 -26.90 -9.24
CA ALA A 206 8.87 -26.78 -10.22
C ALA A 206 10.27 -26.53 -9.63
N TYR A 207 10.36 -26.10 -8.37
CA TYR A 207 11.62 -25.78 -7.69
C TYR A 207 11.87 -26.68 -6.49
N PRO A 208 13.12 -27.11 -6.26
CA PRO A 208 13.49 -27.74 -5.00
C PRO A 208 13.14 -26.88 -3.79
N ALA A 209 12.84 -27.53 -2.67
CA ALA A 209 12.56 -26.82 -1.42
C ALA A 209 13.70 -25.85 -1.07
N GLY A 210 13.35 -24.59 -0.81
CA GLY A 210 14.30 -23.53 -0.49
C GLY A 210 14.97 -22.84 -1.69
N GLN A 211 14.67 -23.27 -2.93
CA GLN A 211 15.17 -22.63 -4.15
C GLN A 211 14.08 -21.88 -4.94
N VAL A 212 12.85 -21.88 -4.44
CA VAL A 212 11.75 -21.10 -5.01
C VAL A 212 12.13 -19.61 -4.91
N PRO A 213 12.03 -18.83 -6.01
CA PRO A 213 12.25 -17.38 -5.95
C PRO A 213 11.21 -16.70 -5.06
N LEU A 214 11.49 -15.48 -4.62
CA LEU A 214 10.49 -14.68 -3.90
C LEU A 214 9.26 -14.47 -4.79
N LEU A 215 8.10 -14.90 -4.31
CA LEU A 215 6.83 -14.72 -4.99
C LEU A 215 6.13 -13.48 -4.42
N VAL A 216 6.07 -12.44 -5.23
CA VAL A 216 5.45 -11.16 -4.87
C VAL A 216 4.26 -10.92 -5.77
N VAL A 217 3.12 -10.58 -5.18
CA VAL A 217 1.89 -10.32 -5.93
C VAL A 217 1.40 -8.90 -5.69
N GLY A 218 0.91 -8.24 -6.73
CA GLY A 218 0.34 -6.92 -6.68
C GLY A 218 -1.10 -6.91 -7.19
N GLY A 219 -1.97 -6.13 -6.56
CA GLY A 219 -3.34 -5.99 -7.06
C GLY A 219 -4.23 -5.10 -6.19
N PRO A 220 -5.28 -4.50 -6.76
CA PRO A 220 -6.11 -3.54 -6.05
C PRO A 220 -7.08 -4.16 -5.03
N ARG A 221 -7.20 -5.50 -4.97
CA ARG A 221 -8.21 -6.21 -4.17
C ARG A 221 -7.68 -7.44 -3.44
N PHE A 222 -6.44 -7.42 -3.00
CA PHE A 222 -5.98 -8.42 -2.04
C PHE A 222 -6.32 -7.99 -0.62
N GLU A 223 -6.73 -8.94 0.21
CA GLU A 223 -6.93 -8.73 1.64
C GLU A 223 -5.58 -8.57 2.34
N GLU A 224 -5.52 -7.64 3.29
CA GLU A 224 -4.33 -7.46 4.13
C GLU A 224 -4.05 -8.73 4.94
N GLY A 225 -2.77 -9.13 5.02
CA GLY A 225 -2.36 -10.36 5.71
C GLY A 225 -2.67 -11.67 4.97
N SER A 226 -3.24 -11.65 3.76
CA SER A 226 -3.57 -12.88 3.01
C SER A 226 -2.36 -13.60 2.38
N ALA A 227 -1.16 -13.01 2.41
CA ALA A 227 0.04 -13.57 1.76
C ALA A 227 0.37 -15.02 2.16
N PRO A 228 0.37 -15.40 3.46
CA PRO A 228 0.64 -16.78 3.87
C PRO A 228 -0.42 -17.77 3.34
N ARG A 229 -1.70 -17.38 3.37
CA ARG A 229 -2.82 -18.18 2.86
C ARG A 229 -2.70 -18.44 1.36
N LEU A 230 -2.25 -17.44 0.60
CA LEU A 230 -2.06 -17.53 -0.85
C LEU A 230 -0.73 -18.16 -1.24
N GLY A 231 0.15 -18.43 -0.26
CA GLY A 231 1.44 -19.04 -0.50
C GLY A 231 2.45 -18.11 -1.18
N VAL A 232 2.35 -16.81 -0.96
CA VAL A 232 3.27 -15.81 -1.52
C VAL A 232 4.02 -15.10 -0.40
N ASP A 233 5.19 -14.55 -0.70
CA ASP A 233 6.06 -13.92 0.30
C ASP A 233 5.61 -12.49 0.62
N ARG A 234 5.01 -11.80 -0.35
CA ARG A 234 4.45 -10.46 -0.14
C ARG A 234 3.31 -10.13 -1.10
N ILE A 235 2.40 -9.30 -0.60
CA ILE A 235 1.36 -8.66 -1.39
C ILE A 235 1.55 -7.14 -1.33
N PHE A 236 1.44 -6.49 -2.49
CA PHE A 236 1.43 -5.04 -2.64
C PHE A 236 0.07 -4.55 -3.14
N GLY A 237 -0.45 -3.52 -2.46
CA GLY A 237 -1.77 -2.95 -2.71
C GLY A 237 -1.71 -1.71 -3.59
N ARG A 238 -2.77 -0.90 -3.49
CA ARG A 238 -2.83 0.40 -4.18
C ARG A 238 -1.81 1.37 -3.59
N GLY A 239 -1.23 2.19 -4.46
CA GLY A 239 -0.30 3.25 -4.05
C GLY A 239 1.13 2.77 -3.79
N THR A 240 1.41 1.47 -3.90
CA THR A 240 2.77 0.94 -3.76
C THR A 240 3.72 1.57 -4.77
N THR A 241 4.90 1.98 -4.31
CA THR A 241 5.92 2.61 -5.14
C THR A 241 7.05 1.65 -5.52
N PRO A 242 7.79 1.92 -6.62
CA PRO A 242 8.97 1.14 -6.98
C PRO A 242 10.02 1.04 -5.87
N GLY A 243 10.25 2.12 -5.11
CA GLY A 243 11.22 2.14 -4.01
C GLY A 243 10.78 1.25 -2.85
N GLU A 244 9.49 1.17 -2.54
CA GLU A 244 8.97 0.21 -1.56
C GLU A 244 9.24 -1.23 -1.98
N VAL A 245 8.94 -1.57 -3.24
CA VAL A 245 9.19 -2.91 -3.79
C VAL A 245 10.70 -3.22 -3.77
N ALA A 246 11.54 -2.31 -4.24
CA ALA A 246 12.99 -2.49 -4.27
C ALA A 246 13.56 -2.72 -2.86
N SER A 247 13.08 -1.94 -1.87
CA SER A 247 13.50 -2.05 -0.48
C SER A 247 13.08 -3.39 0.13
N TYR A 248 11.85 -3.85 -0.15
CA TYR A 248 11.38 -5.17 0.27
C TYR A 248 12.23 -6.29 -0.34
N LEU A 249 12.47 -6.28 -1.65
CA LEU A 249 13.26 -7.33 -2.33
C LEU A 249 14.66 -7.44 -1.72
N VAL A 250 15.32 -6.31 -1.46
CA VAL A 250 16.63 -6.26 -0.82
C VAL A 250 16.59 -6.76 0.63
N HIS A 251 15.53 -6.47 1.37
CA HIS A 251 15.34 -6.93 2.74
C HIS A 251 15.10 -8.44 2.79
N ALA A 252 14.14 -8.94 2.01
CA ALA A 252 13.75 -10.35 1.99
C ALA A 252 14.88 -11.27 1.52
N LEU A 253 15.69 -10.83 0.54
CA LEU A 253 16.86 -11.59 0.09
C LEU A 253 18.07 -11.48 1.02
N ALA A 254 18.03 -10.58 2.00
CA ALA A 254 19.09 -10.41 2.99
C ALA A 254 18.81 -11.11 4.32
N ALA A 255 17.54 -11.42 4.62
CA ALA A 255 17.21 -12.25 5.77
C ALA A 255 17.83 -13.64 5.56
N PRO A 256 18.62 -14.17 6.52
CA PRO A 256 19.00 -15.57 6.48
C PRO A 256 17.70 -16.38 6.42
N THR A 257 17.66 -17.38 5.56
CA THR A 257 16.54 -18.32 5.48
C THR A 257 16.39 -19.03 6.83
N THR A 258 15.65 -18.44 7.76
CA THR A 258 15.06 -19.14 8.91
C THR A 258 13.96 -20.04 8.35
N LYS A 259 14.38 -21.17 7.79
CA LYS A 259 13.55 -22.36 7.72
C LYS A 259 14.11 -23.31 8.76
N GLU A 260 13.38 -23.41 9.86
CA GLU A 260 13.61 -24.37 10.93
C GLU A 260 13.84 -25.77 10.34
N LYS A 261 14.85 -26.43 10.87
CA LYS A 261 14.91 -27.89 10.85
C LYS A 261 13.70 -28.39 11.65
N ALA A 262 12.73 -28.97 10.95
CA ALA A 262 11.79 -29.94 11.51
C ALA A 262 11.72 -31.11 10.55
#